data_AF-A0A396LTH0-F1
#
_entry.id   AF-A0A396LTH0-F1
#
_cell.length_a   1.000
_cell.length_b   1.000
_cell.length_c   1.000
_cell.angle_alpha   90.00
_cell.angle_beta   90.00
_cell.angle_gamma   90.00
#
_symmetry.space_group_name_H-M   'P 1'
#
loop_
_entity.id
_entity.type
_entity.pdbx_description
1 polymer ?
#
loop_
_entity_poly.entity_id
_entity_poly.type
_entity_poly.pdbx_seq_one_letter_code
_entity_poly.pdbx_strand_id
1 'polypeptide(L)' 'MPTVELKNSEHYNDPTPYEAHKNIRKEEQLEAARMRTISALVSALKQVADLAGFEIVGRVVLMDKDSGRIFR' A
#
# COMPACT_ATOMS: atom_id res chain seq x y z
N MET A 1 -0.07 -23.47 19.29
CA MET A 1 -0.62 -22.28 18.59
C MET A 1 -1.07 -21.32 19.66
N PRO A 2 -0.62 -20.05 19.72
CA PRO A 2 -1.11 -19.14 20.74
C PRO A 2 -2.54 -18.74 20.36
N THR A 3 -3.51 -19.16 21.17
CA THR A 3 -4.91 -18.72 21.08
C THR A 3 -4.91 -17.25 21.46
N VAL A 4 -5.10 -16.36 20.49
CA VAL A 4 -5.30 -14.94 20.76
C VAL A 4 -6.57 -14.86 21.60
N GLU A 5 -6.46 -14.52 22.88
CA GLU A 5 -7.62 -14.40 23.78
C GLU A 5 -8.47 -13.22 23.29
N LEU A 6 -9.53 -13.54 22.56
CA LEU A 6 -10.55 -12.59 22.07
C LEU A 6 -11.50 -12.20 23.19
N LYS A 7 -11.03 -12.05 24.43
CA LYS A 7 -11.88 -11.76 25.58
C LYS A 7 -11.72 -10.31 25.99
N ASN A 8 -12.83 -9.60 26.13
CA ASN A 8 -12.82 -8.25 26.71
C ASN A 8 -12.54 -8.33 28.23
N SER A 9 -12.44 -7.19 28.91
CA SER A 9 -12.23 -7.10 30.36
C SER A 9 -13.29 -7.84 31.19
N GLU A 10 -14.46 -8.11 30.61
CA GLU A 10 -15.59 -8.81 31.21
C GLU A 10 -15.61 -10.31 30.87
N HIS A 11 -14.53 -10.85 30.29
CA HIS A 11 -14.38 -12.25 29.89
C HIS A 11 -15.35 -12.75 28.80
N TYR A 12 -16.12 -11.86 28.18
CA TYR A 12 -16.91 -12.20 27.00
C TYR A 12 -16.01 -12.28 25.78
N ASN A 13 -16.28 -13.26 24.91
CA ASN A 13 -15.65 -13.32 23.59
C ASN A 13 -16.08 -12.07 22.81
N ASP A 14 -15.19 -11.10 22.71
CA ASP A 14 -15.33 -9.88 21.94
C ASP A 14 -14.35 -9.93 20.76
N PRO A 15 -14.83 -10.26 19.55
CA PRO A 15 -14.00 -10.26 18.35
C PRO A 15 -13.69 -8.83 17.85
N THR A 16 -14.32 -7.79 18.40
CA THR A 16 -14.22 -6.40 17.92
C THR A 16 -12.78 -5.89 17.85
N PRO A 17 -11.92 -6.06 18.89
CA PRO A 17 -10.52 -5.65 18.81
C PRO A 17 -9.75 -6.38 17.71
N TYR A 18 -10.00 -7.67 17.54
CA TYR A 18 -9.32 -8.48 16.52
C TYR A 18 -9.75 -8.12 15.10
N GLU A 19 -11.04 -7.89 14.88
CA GLU A 19 -11.57 -7.42 13.60
C GLU A 19 -11.03 -6.02 13.26
N ALA A 20 -10.95 -5.12 14.24
CA ALA A 20 -10.33 -3.81 14.06
C ALA A 20 -8.86 -3.92 13.63
N HIS A 21 -8.06 -4.72 14.34
CA HIS A 21 -6.65 -4.95 13.97
C HIS A 21 -6.48 -5.64 12.60
N LYS A 22 -7.38 -6.55 12.22
CA LYS A 22 -7.36 -7.22 10.92
C LYS A 22 -7.64 -6.25 9.77
N ASN A 23 -8.55 -5.30 9.97
CA ASN A 23 -8.87 -4.29 8.95
C ASN A 23 -7.71 -3.32 8.75
N ILE A 24 -7.09 -2.85 9.83
CA ILE A 24 -5.89 -1.98 9.77
C ILE A 24 -4.76 -2.65 8.97
N ARG A 25 -4.47 -3.93 9.27
CA ARG A 25 -3.42 -4.68 8.55
C ARG A 25 -3.72 -4.86 7.06
N LYS A 26 -4.98 -5.05 6.69
CA LYS A 26 -5.37 -5.15 5.27
C LYS A 26 -5.17 -3.83 4.53
N GLU A 27 -5.50 -2.72 5.17
CA GLU A 27 -5.32 -1.39 4.61
C GLU A 27 -3.83 -1.06 4.42
N GLU A 28 -2.99 -1.33 5.42
CA GLU A 28 -1.53 -1.19 5.32
C GLU A 28 -0.94 -2.04 4.18
N GLN A 29 -1.40 -3.30 4.03
CA GLN A 29 -0.95 -4.17 2.95
C GLN A 29 -1.37 -3.66 1.57
N LEU A 30 -2.58 -3.11 1.45
CA LEU A 30 -3.06 -2.51 0.20
C LEU A 30 -2.25 -1.25 -0.15
N GLU A 31 -1.94 -0.40 0.82
CA GLU A 31 -1.08 0.76 0.62
C GLU A 31 0.34 0.36 0.23
N ALA A 32 0.92 -0.64 0.90
CA ALA A 32 2.24 -1.16 0.55
C ALA A 32 2.26 -1.75 -0.87
N ALA A 33 1.22 -2.48 -1.27
CA ALA A 33 1.08 -3.01 -2.62
C ALA A 33 1.00 -1.88 -3.66
N ARG A 34 0.21 -0.84 -3.40
CA ARG A 34 0.14 0.36 -4.26
C ARG A 34 1.51 1.03 -4.41
N MET A 35 2.23 1.20 -3.32
CA MET A 35 3.56 1.81 -3.32
C MET A 35 4.56 1.00 -4.18
N ARG A 36 4.50 -0.34 -4.11
CA ARG A 36 5.31 -1.22 -4.96
C ARG A 36 4.98 -1.06 -6.44
N THR A 37 3.70 -0.99 -6.79
CA THR A 37 3.25 -0.77 -8.17
C THR A 37 3.76 0.57 -8.71
N ILE A 38 3.69 1.65 -7.91
CA ILE A 38 4.22 2.96 -8.27
C ILE A 38 5.73 2.89 -8.50
N SER A 39 6.47 2.25 -7.59
CA SER A 39 7.92 2.09 -7.73
C SER A 39 8.30 1.32 -9.00
N ALA A 40 7.55 0.26 -9.34
CA ALA A 40 7.76 -0.51 -10.56
C ALA A 40 7.47 0.32 -11.82
N LEU A 41 6.41 1.12 -11.81
CA LEU A 41 6.05 2.04 -12.89
C LEU A 41 7.14 3.09 -13.14
N VAL A 42 7.65 3.74 -12.08
CA VAL A 42 8.75 4.71 -12.20
C VAL A 42 9.99 4.05 -12.80
N SER A 43 10.31 2.83 -12.36
CA SER A 43 11.46 2.08 -12.87
C SER A 43 11.29 1.71 -14.35
N ALA A 44 10.08 1.33 -14.78
CA ALA A 44 9.78 1.05 -16.17
C ALA A 44 9.87 2.32 -17.05
N LEU A 45 9.34 3.44 -16.57
CA LEU A 45 9.42 4.72 -17.27
C LEU A 45 10.88 5.17 -17.48
N LYS A 46 11.73 5.01 -16.47
CA LYS A 46 13.17 5.27 -16.59
C LYS A 46 13.81 4.40 -17.67
N GLN A 47 13.56 3.09 -17.64
CA GLN A 47 14.08 2.17 -18.65
C GLN A 47 13.64 2.55 -20.07
N VAL A 48 12.37 2.95 -20.25
CA VAL A 48 11.86 3.37 -21.56
C VAL A 48 12.52 4.68 -22.01
N ALA A 49 12.71 5.64 -21.10
CA ALA A 49 13.40 6.89 -21.39
C ALA A 49 14.85 6.60 -21.83
N ASP A 50 15.58 5.79 -21.06
CA ASP A 50 16.97 5.42 -21.35
C ASP A 50 17.09 4.74 -22.71
N LEU A 51 16.17 3.80 -23.03
CA LEU A 51 16.10 3.13 -24.34
C LEU A 51 15.83 4.10 -25.50
N ALA A 52 15.08 5.16 -25.26
CA ALA A 52 14.79 6.19 -26.25
C ALA A 52 15.89 7.27 -26.32
N GLY A 53 16.95 7.18 -25.51
CA GLY A 53 18.03 8.16 -25.44
C GLY A 53 17.67 9.44 -24.68
N PHE A 54 16.64 9.39 -23.82
CA PHE A 54 16.21 10.50 -22.97
C PHE A 54 16.49 10.17 -21.51
N GLU A 55 16.85 11.18 -20.73
CA GLU A 55 17.01 11.04 -19.28
C GLU A 55 15.92 11.83 -18.54
N ILE A 56 15.38 11.24 -17.47
CA ILE A 56 14.41 11.93 -16.61
C ILE A 56 15.17 12.87 -15.67
N VAL A 57 15.24 14.16 -16.04
CA VAL A 57 15.97 15.20 -15.28
C VAL A 57 15.19 15.73 -14.07
N GLY A 58 13.89 15.46 -13.99
CA GLY A 58 12.98 16.02 -12.99
C GLY A 58 12.20 14.99 -12.17
N ARG A 59 11.38 15.48 -11.24
CA ARG A 59 10.47 14.63 -10.44
C ARG A 59 9.33 14.12 -11.30
N VAL A 60 9.15 12.80 -11.35
CA VAL A 60 8.01 12.16 -12.02
C VAL A 60 6.81 12.19 -11.09
N VAL A 61 5.78 12.96 -11.46
CA VAL A 61 4.51 12.99 -10.74
C VAL A 61 3.54 12.04 -11.43
N LEU A 62 2.98 11.09 -10.67
CA LEU A 62 2.03 10.10 -11.14
C LEU A 62 0.65 10.41 -10.57
N MET A 63 -0.38 10.27 -11.40
CA MET A 63 -1.77 10.33 -10.94
C MET A 63 -2.41 8.98 -11.22
N ASP A 64 -2.95 8.36 -10.17
CA ASP A 64 -3.80 7.19 -10.34
C ASP A 64 -5.12 7.64 -10.99
N LYS A 65 -5.47 7.03 -12.13
CA LYS A 65 -6.64 7.42 -12.92
C LYS A 65 -7.95 7.05 -12.23
N ASP A 66 -7.94 5.99 -11.42
CA ASP A 66 -9.16 5.49 -10.78
C ASP A 66 -9.44 6.23 -9.46
N SER A 67 -8.42 6.41 -8.62
CA SER A 67 -8.58 7.08 -7.32
C SER A 67 -8.38 8.60 -7.37
N GLY A 68 -7.80 9.15 -8.45
CA GLY A 68 -7.40 10.56 -8.53
C GLY A 68 -6.26 10.94 -7.60
N ARG A 69 -5.65 10.00 -6.88
CA ARG A 69 -4.52 10.27 -5.99
C ARG A 69 -3.30 10.66 -6.79
N ILE A 70 -2.67 11.76 -6.37
CA ILE A 70 -1.41 12.25 -6.92
C ILE A 70 -0.26 11.76 -6.06
N PHE A 71 0.64 11.00 -6.67
CA PHE A 71 1.88 10.54 -6.09
C PHE A 71 2.99 11.42 -6.64
N ARG A 72 3.64 12.13 -5.72
CA ARG A 72 4.79 12.97 -6.03
C ARG A 72 6.03 12.22 -5.61
#